data_AF-C3Z0J9-F1
#
_entry.id   AF-C3Z0J9-F1
#
_cell.length_a   1.000
_cell.length_b   1.000
_cell.length_c   1.000
_cell.angle_alpha   90.00
_cell.angle_beta   90.00
_cell.angle_gamma   90.00
#
_symmetry.space_group_name_H-M   'P 1'
#
loop_
_entity.id
_entity.type
_entity.pdbx_description
1 polymer ?
#
loop_
_entity_poly.entity_id
_entity_poly.type
_entity_poly.pdbx_seq_one_letter_code
_entity_poly.pdbx_strand_id
1 'polypeptide(L)'
;VPLSLGCYQDEPVNKPLLTGPSVSHVNTTIQKCLKYCRAQSYRYAGVANRFGCRCGDQLQDSASRRLPISDCTTPCSGDQFQFCGG
;
A
#
# COMPACT_ATOMS: atom_id res chain seq x y z
N VAL A 1 -1.55 1.91 17.08
CA VAL A 1 -0.48 2.29 16.13
C VAL A 1 -0.58 1.37 14.93
N PRO A 2 -0.62 1.85 13.67
CA PRO A 2 -0.63 0.96 12.51
C PRO A 2 0.67 0.15 12.46
N LEU A 3 0.57 -1.17 12.27
CA LEU A 3 1.72 -2.03 12.05
C LEU A 3 2.10 -2.00 10.57
N SER A 4 3.36 -1.70 10.25
CA SER A 4 3.90 -1.92 8.91
C SER A 4 4.30 -3.40 8.76
N LEU A 5 3.81 -4.05 7.71
CA LEU A 5 4.10 -5.47 7.44
C LEU A 5 5.39 -5.66 6.60
N GLY A 6 5.80 -4.63 5.86
CA GLY A 6 7.00 -4.64 5.04
C GLY A 6 6.81 -3.99 3.66
N CYS A 7 7.85 -4.11 2.84
CA CYS A 7 7.84 -3.77 1.43
C CYS A 7 7.60 -5.04 0.62
N TYR A 8 6.74 -4.97 -0.40
CA TYR A 8 6.38 -6.10 -1.22
C TYR A 8 6.24 -5.67 -2.68
N GLN A 9 6.67 -6.53 -3.60
CA GLN A 9 6.47 -6.34 -5.02
C GLN A 9 4.97 -6.42 -5.33
N ASP A 10 4.39 -5.38 -5.92
CA ASP A 10 3.01 -5.36 -6.40
C ASP A 10 2.96 -5.36 -7.92
N GLU A 11 2.05 -6.15 -8.49
CA GLU A 11 1.79 -6.22 -9.93
C GLU A 11 0.30 -5.89 -10.15
N PRO A 12 -0.06 -4.60 -10.18
CA PRO A 12 -1.43 -4.15 -9.98
C PRO A 12 -2.45 -4.61 -11.03
N VAL A 13 -1.98 -5.11 -12.18
CA VAL A 13 -2.80 -5.53 -13.34
C VAL A 13 -2.91 -7.05 -13.44
N ASN A 14 -1.78 -7.78 -13.44
CA ASN A 14 -1.80 -9.23 -13.68
C ASN A 14 -1.99 -10.03 -12.40
N LYS A 15 -1.31 -9.62 -11.32
CA LYS A 15 -1.25 -10.39 -10.08
C LYS A 15 -1.05 -9.47 -8.87
N PRO A 16 -2.07 -8.67 -8.52
CA PRO A 16 -1.93 -7.72 -7.44
C PRO A 16 -1.72 -8.45 -6.12
N LEU A 17 -0.86 -7.91 -5.25
CA LEU A 17 -0.66 -8.42 -3.89
C LEU A 17 -1.94 -8.31 -3.07
N LEU A 18 -2.69 -7.23 -3.30
CA LEU A 18 -3.96 -6.91 -2.66
C LEU A 18 -5.06 -6.84 -3.73
N THR A 19 -6.05 -7.72 -3.62
CA THR A 19 -7.07 -7.93 -4.67
C THR A 19 -8.34 -7.09 -4.49
N GLY A 20 -8.40 -6.25 -3.45
CA GLY A 20 -9.54 -5.36 -3.19
C GLY A 20 -9.47 -4.04 -3.97
N PRO A 21 -10.34 -3.09 -3.62
CA PRO A 21 -10.43 -1.78 -4.24
C PRO A 21 -9.11 -1.02 -4.20
N SER A 22 -8.84 -0.27 -5.26
CA SER A 22 -7.68 0.61 -5.37
C SER A 22 -8.08 2.00 -5.83
N VAL A 23 -7.39 3.00 -5.31
CA VAL A 23 -7.57 4.41 -5.67
C VAL A 23 -6.22 5.11 -5.73
N SER A 24 -6.09 6.09 -6.62
CA SER A 24 -4.95 6.99 -6.67
C SER A 24 -5.41 8.40 -6.30
N HIS A 25 -4.66 9.10 -5.46
CA HIS A 25 -4.99 10.45 -5.03
C HIS A 25 -3.75 11.35 -5.01
N VAL A 26 -3.92 12.63 -5.36
CA VAL A 26 -2.85 13.66 -5.37
C VAL A 26 -2.33 14.04 -3.98
N ASN A 27 -2.96 13.55 -2.92
CA ASN A 27 -2.69 13.92 -1.53
C ASN A 27 -2.81 12.67 -0.65
N THR A 28 -2.18 11.59 -1.09
CA THR A 28 -2.17 10.29 -0.40
C THR A 28 -1.26 10.36 0.82
N THR A 29 -1.72 9.80 1.94
CA THR A 29 -0.91 9.52 3.14
C THR A 29 -1.21 8.10 3.60
N ILE A 30 -0.35 7.52 4.46
CA ILE A 30 -0.57 6.18 5.01
C ILE A 30 -1.91 6.14 5.77
N GLN A 31 -2.22 7.16 6.56
CA GLN A 31 -3.45 7.21 7.35
C GLN A 31 -4.70 7.32 6.47
N LYS A 32 -4.64 8.07 5.36
CA LYS A 32 -5.76 8.17 4.42
C LYS A 32 -6.03 6.82 3.76
N CYS A 33 -4.99 6.11 3.32
CA CYS A 33 -5.14 4.80 2.73
C CYS A 33 -5.71 3.78 3.74
N LEU A 34 -5.20 3.78 4.98
CA LEU A 34 -5.74 2.96 6.06
C LEU A 34 -7.21 3.26 6.37
N LYS A 35 -7.60 4.55 6.39
CA LYS A 35 -9.00 4.95 6.60
C LYS A 35 -9.89 4.45 5.46
N TYR A 36 -9.45 4.61 4.22
CA TYR A 36 -10.17 4.17 3.03
C TYR A 36 -10.40 2.66 3.02
N CYS A 37 -9.38 1.84 3.32
CA CYS A 37 -9.55 0.39 3.35
C CYS A 37 -10.40 -0.07 4.53
N ARG A 38 -10.25 0.54 5.71
CA ARG A 38 -11.09 0.23 6.87
C ARG A 38 -12.56 0.57 6.65
N ALA A 39 -12.86 1.69 6.00
CA ALA A 39 -14.24 2.08 5.68
C ALA A 39 -14.94 1.09 4.74
N GLN A 40 -14.16 0.29 4.01
CA GLN A 40 -14.64 -0.79 3.13
C GLN A 40 -14.47 -2.18 3.75
N SER A 41 -14.21 -2.25 5.06
CA SER A 41 -14.07 -3.51 5.82
C SER A 41 -12.88 -4.40 5.40
N TYR A 42 -11.84 -3.85 4.78
CA TYR A 42 -10.63 -4.59 4.43
C TYR A 42 -9.59 -4.61 5.55
N ARG A 43 -8.93 -5.76 5.73
CA ARG A 43 -7.90 -5.97 6.77
C ARG A 43 -6.57 -5.26 6.47
N TYR A 44 -6.17 -5.19 5.20
CA TYR A 44 -4.87 -4.66 4.78
C TYR A 44 -5.03 -3.46 3.86
N ALA A 45 -4.03 -2.59 3.93
CA ALA A 45 -3.86 -1.45 3.04
C ALA A 45 -2.42 -1.44 2.53
N GLY A 46 -2.25 -1.22 1.23
CA GLY A 46 -0.96 -1.04 0.56
C GLY A 46 -0.91 0.33 -0.08
N VAL A 47 0.26 0.97 -0.01
CA VAL A 47 0.57 2.24 -0.65
C VAL A 47 1.64 1.99 -1.71
N ALA A 48 1.49 2.62 -2.88
CA ALA A 48 2.40 2.40 -4.01
C ALA A 48 2.58 3.69 -4.82
N ASN A 49 3.74 3.85 -5.46
CA ASN A 49 4.01 4.90 -6.44
C ASN A 49 3.57 6.31 -5.98
N ARG A 50 3.79 6.69 -4.71
CA ARG A 50 3.48 8.03 -4.12
C ARG A 50 1.99 8.41 -4.00
N PHE A 51 1.13 7.87 -4.86
CA PHE A 51 -0.28 8.26 -5.01
C PHE A 51 -1.25 7.11 -4.77
N GLY A 52 -0.79 5.87 -4.99
CA GLY A 52 -1.63 4.68 -4.98
C GLY A 52 -1.98 4.23 -3.57
N CYS A 53 -3.21 3.77 -3.42
CA CYS A 53 -3.74 3.06 -2.28
C CYS A 53 -4.50 1.83 -2.78
N ARG A 54 -4.30 0.69 -2.14
CA ARG A 54 -4.94 -0.58 -2.51
C ARG A 54 -5.32 -1.34 -1.26
N CYS A 55 -6.48 -1.98 -1.27
CA CYS A 55 -7.03 -2.71 -0.12
C CYS A 55 -7.06 -4.21 -0.39
N GLY A 56 -7.11 -5.01 0.66
CA GLY A 56 -7.36 -6.45 0.54
C GLY A 56 -7.43 -7.15 1.89
N ASP A 57 -7.93 -8.37 1.89
CA ASP A 57 -8.06 -9.19 3.12
C ASP A 57 -6.95 -10.21 3.29
N GLN A 58 -6.10 -10.37 2.27
CA GLN A 58 -4.96 -11.28 2.23
C GLN A 58 -3.81 -10.66 1.42
N LEU A 59 -2.58 -11.08 1.73
CA LEU A 59 -1.37 -10.70 1.00
C LEU A 59 -0.94 -11.85 0.08
N GLN A 60 -1.28 -11.79 -1.20
CA GLN A 60 -1.07 -12.86 -2.18
C GLN A 60 0.42 -13.12 -2.44
N ASP A 61 0.88 -14.36 -2.19
CA ASP A 61 2.28 -14.78 -2.36
C ASP A 61 3.30 -13.91 -1.60
N SER A 62 2.89 -13.36 -0.46
CA SER A 62 3.71 -12.40 0.30
C SER A 62 5.11 -12.91 0.69
N ALA A 63 5.28 -14.22 0.88
CA ALA A 63 6.56 -14.82 1.23
C ALA A 63 7.61 -14.66 0.12
N SER A 64 7.22 -14.83 -1.15
CA SER A 64 8.13 -14.73 -2.30
C SER A 64 8.25 -13.32 -2.86
N ARG A 65 7.36 -12.41 -2.46
CA ARG A 65 7.28 -11.04 -2.98
C ARG A 65 7.88 -10.00 -2.04
N ARG A 66 8.45 -10.40 -0.92
CA ARG A 66 9.01 -9.46 0.07
C ARG A 66 10.28 -8.80 -0.48
N LEU A 67 10.35 -7.48 -0.38
CA LEU A 67 11.46 -6.66 -0.85
C LEU A 67 12.18 -5.98 0.32
N PRO A 68 13.43 -5.51 0.10
CA PRO A 68 14.09 -4.58 1.00
C PRO A 68 13.25 -3.32 1.23
N ILE A 69 13.31 -2.76 2.45
CA ILE A 69 12.59 -1.51 2.78
C ILE A 69 13.07 -0.33 1.89
N SER A 70 14.33 -0.36 1.44
CA SER A 70 14.90 0.63 0.53
C SER A 70 14.14 0.77 -0.79
N ASP A 71 13.40 -0.25 -1.21
CA ASP A 71 12.64 -0.23 -2.46
C ASP A 71 11.26 0.44 -2.28
N CYS A 72 10.88 0.72 -1.03
CA CYS A 72 9.61 1.35 -0.67
C CYS A 72 9.78 2.71 0.04
N THR A 73 10.78 3.51 -0.37
CA THR A 73 11.10 4.81 0.26
C THR A 73 10.58 6.03 -0.51
N THR A 74 9.71 5.87 -1.49
CA THR A 74 9.11 7.00 -2.21
C THR A 74 8.20 7.79 -1.27
N PRO A 75 8.45 9.10 -1.05
CA PRO A 75 7.61 9.90 -0.16
C PRO A 75 6.16 9.96 -0.64
N CYS A 76 5.22 9.99 0.30
CA CYS A 76 3.81 10.15 0.00
C CYS A 76 3.52 11.54 -0.60
N SER A 77 2.53 11.62 -1.49
CA SER A 77 2.14 12.89 -2.11
C SER A 77 1.54 13.90 -1.12
N GLY A 78 0.90 13.43 -0.05
CA GLY A 78 0.27 14.26 0.97
C GLY A 78 1.10 14.50 2.23
N ASP A 79 2.22 13.79 2.39
CA ASP A 79 3.11 13.91 3.55
C ASP A 79 4.50 13.38 3.19
N GLN A 80 5.47 14.28 3.07
CA GLN A 80 6.84 13.93 2.68
C GLN A 80 7.64 13.20 3.76
N PHE A 81 7.12 13.15 5.01
CA PHE A 81 7.73 12.42 6.12
C PHE A 81 7.24 10.98 6.22
N GLN A 82 6.38 10.55 5.29
CA GLN A 82 5.88 9.19 5.19
C GLN A 82 6.29 8.58 3.85
N PHE A 83 6.57 7.28 3.86
CA PHE A 83 6.88 6.53 2.65
C PHE A 83 5.66 5.77 2.13
N CYS A 84 5.37 5.94 0.84
CA CYS A 84 4.22 5.38 0.13
C CYS A 84 4.65 4.45 -1.02
N GLY A 85 5.58 3.54 -0.72
CA GLY A 85 6.03 2.50 -1.64
C GLY A 85 7.16 2.93 -2.56
N GLY A 86 7.19 2.37 -3.76
CA GLY A 86 8.18 2.57 -4.82
C GLY A 86 7.46 2.63 -6.15
#